data_AF-A0A973LYG0-F1
#
_entry.id   AF-A0A973LYG0-F1
#
_cell.length_a   1.000
_cell.length_b   1.000
_cell.length_c   1.000
_cell.angle_alpha   90.00
_cell.angle_beta   90.00
_cell.angle_gamma   90.00
#
_symmetry.space_group_name_H-M   'P 1'
#
loop_
_entity.id
_entity.type
_entity.pdbx_description
1 polymer ?
#
loop_
_entity_poly.entity_id
_entity_poly.type
_entity_poly.pdbx_seq_one_letter_code
_entity_poly.pdbx_strand_id
1 'polypeptide(L)'
;MRARTGDDPVRAHADAAHALTLARRASTDLALGFVLAACGDTLAGLGDAAGESLLAEARSVLARCPDPGVVGRYLARAESRHGLTGATASRPPALTEQLTERELAVLRHLPTTMSLRDIASELYVSLNTVKTHCRAIYRKLGVGDRKAAVQAARDLSLL
;
A
#
# COMPACT_ATOMS: atom_id res chain seq x y z
N MET A 1 -14.97 30.38 2.67
CA MET A 1 -14.71 30.95 1.33
C MET A 1 -14.36 29.79 0.39
N ARG A 2 -15.37 29.24 -0.31
CA ARG A 2 -15.25 28.10 -1.24
C ARG A 2 -14.93 28.66 -2.63
N ALA A 3 -13.71 28.44 -3.13
CA ALA A 3 -13.42 28.67 -4.54
C ALA A 3 -13.84 27.43 -5.34
N ARG A 4 -15.04 27.52 -5.94
CA ARG A 4 -15.42 26.73 -7.10
C ARG A 4 -14.64 27.30 -8.28
N THR A 5 -13.55 26.66 -8.67
CA THR A 5 -13.02 26.80 -10.03
C THR A 5 -13.60 25.61 -10.79
N GLY A 6 -14.35 25.88 -11.85
CA GLY A 6 -15.02 24.85 -12.64
C GLY A 6 -14.01 23.86 -13.18
N ASP A 7 -14.15 22.60 -12.76
CA ASP A 7 -13.68 21.44 -13.50
C ASP A 7 -14.46 21.41 -14.81
N ASP A 8 -13.86 21.94 -15.88
CA ASP A 8 -14.33 21.66 -17.23
C ASP A 8 -13.89 20.22 -17.56
N PRO A 9 -14.81 19.25 -17.64
CA PRO A 9 -14.46 17.83 -17.83
C PRO A 9 -13.68 17.62 -19.13
N VAL A 10 -13.90 18.47 -20.15
CA VAL A 10 -13.17 18.42 -21.43
C VAL A 10 -11.69 18.78 -21.23
N ARG A 11 -11.43 19.77 -20.38
CA ARG A 11 -10.06 20.22 -20.06
C ARG A 11 -9.33 19.20 -19.19
N ALA A 12 -10.01 18.63 -18.20
CA ALA A 12 -9.46 17.55 -17.37
C ALA A 12 -9.08 16.33 -18.23
N HIS A 13 -9.89 15.98 -19.21
CA HIS A 13 -9.61 14.88 -20.13
C HIS A 13 -8.40 15.18 -21.04
N ALA A 14 -8.32 16.40 -21.58
CA ALA A 14 -7.18 16.82 -22.40
C ALA A 14 -5.85 16.83 -21.62
N ASP A 15 -5.86 17.33 -20.38
CA ASP A 15 -4.70 17.36 -19.50
C ASP A 15 -4.25 15.93 -19.13
N ALA A 16 -5.20 15.03 -18.84
CA ALA A 16 -4.92 13.62 -18.59
C ALA A 16 -4.30 12.92 -19.81
N ALA A 17 -4.85 13.14 -21.01
CA ALA A 17 -4.31 12.57 -22.24
C ALA A 17 -2.86 13.06 -22.51
N HIS A 18 -2.58 14.33 -22.23
CA HIS A 18 -1.24 14.90 -22.37
C HIS A 18 -0.25 14.29 -21.36
N ALA A 19 -0.64 14.20 -20.09
CA ALA A 19 0.17 13.58 -19.04
C ALA A 19 0.51 12.11 -19.36
N LEU A 20 -0.46 11.33 -19.85
CA LEU A 20 -0.26 9.94 -20.26
C LEU A 20 0.70 9.81 -21.45
N THR A 21 0.60 10.73 -22.42
CA THR A 21 1.51 10.76 -23.57
C THR A 21 2.96 10.99 -23.14
N LEU A 22 3.18 11.88 -22.16
CA LEU A 22 4.52 12.13 -21.62
C LEU A 22 5.01 10.95 -20.76
N ALA A 23 4.15 10.39 -19.91
CA ALA A 23 4.48 9.28 -19.03
C ALA A 23 4.84 8.01 -19.81
N ARG A 24 4.12 7.70 -20.90
CA ARG A 24 4.42 6.56 -21.78
C ARG A 24 5.76 6.70 -22.53
N ARG A 25 6.30 7.92 -22.62
CA ARG A 25 7.64 8.18 -23.16
C ARG A 25 8.74 8.09 -22.11
N ALA A 26 8.39 8.12 -20.82
CA ALA A 26 9.31 7.97 -19.69
C ALA A 26 9.40 6.50 -19.27
N SER A 27 10.62 5.95 -19.20
CA SER A 27 10.90 4.51 -19.19
C SER A 27 10.64 3.76 -17.87
N THR A 28 9.93 4.35 -16.90
CA THR A 28 9.74 3.72 -15.58
C THR A 28 8.28 3.36 -15.33
N ASP A 29 8.03 2.07 -15.12
CA ASP A 29 6.72 1.52 -14.79
C ASP A 29 6.09 2.21 -13.56
N LEU A 30 6.89 2.60 -12.58
CA LEU A 30 6.40 3.31 -11.39
C LEU A 30 5.80 4.69 -11.72
N ALA A 31 6.46 5.48 -12.58
CA ALA A 31 5.98 6.79 -12.98
C ALA A 31 4.73 6.68 -13.85
N LEU A 32 4.70 5.72 -14.77
CA LEU A 32 3.53 5.44 -15.59
C LEU A 32 2.34 4.99 -14.73
N GLY A 33 2.57 4.08 -13.78
CA GLY A 33 1.53 3.63 -12.85
C GLY A 33 0.98 4.75 -11.97
N PHE A 34 1.83 5.69 -11.53
CA PHE A 34 1.37 6.86 -10.77
C PHE A 34 0.49 7.79 -11.61
N VAL A 35 0.89 8.09 -12.84
CA VAL A 35 0.10 8.97 -13.73
C VAL A 35 -1.23 8.33 -14.09
N LEU A 36 -1.23 7.03 -14.43
CA LEU A 36 -2.47 6.28 -14.68
C LEU A 36 -3.41 6.31 -13.48
N ALA A 37 -2.89 6.08 -12.27
CA ALA A 37 -3.69 6.14 -11.04
C ALA A 37 -4.26 7.53 -10.79
N ALA A 38 -3.46 8.59 -11.00
CA ALA A 38 -3.87 9.96 -10.74
C ALA A 38 -4.93 10.44 -11.74
N CYS A 39 -4.70 10.20 -13.03
CA CYS A 39 -5.67 10.52 -14.08
C CYS A 39 -6.96 9.70 -13.93
N GLY A 40 -6.82 8.41 -13.61
CA GLY A 40 -7.96 7.53 -13.36
C GLY A 40 -8.83 7.98 -12.20
N ASP A 41 -8.22 8.39 -11.08
CA ASP A 41 -8.93 8.94 -9.92
C ASP A 41 -9.68 10.24 -10.25
N THR A 42 -9.06 11.14 -11.01
CA THR A 42 -9.70 12.38 -11.44
C THR A 42 -10.87 12.14 -12.39
N LEU A 43 -10.70 11.27 -13.39
CA LEU A 43 -11.75 11.01 -14.39
C LEU A 43 -12.93 10.24 -13.78
N ALA A 44 -12.66 9.26 -12.91
CA ALA A 44 -13.72 8.56 -12.19
C ALA A 44 -14.48 9.50 -11.24
N GLY A 45 -13.79 10.47 -10.61
CA GLY A 45 -14.44 11.53 -9.81
C GLY A 45 -15.35 12.45 -10.62
N LEU A 46 -15.10 12.58 -11.93
CA LEU A 46 -15.94 13.32 -12.87
C LEU A 46 -17.05 12.46 -13.51
N GLY A 47 -17.13 11.16 -13.16
CA GLY A 47 -18.09 10.21 -13.72
C GLY A 47 -17.74 9.71 -15.12
N ASP A 48 -16.49 9.90 -15.57
CA ASP A 48 -16.01 9.41 -16.86
C ASP A 48 -15.61 7.93 -16.75
N ALA A 49 -16.19 7.09 -17.61
CA ALA A 49 -15.91 5.65 -17.70
C ALA A 49 -14.44 5.35 -18.05
N ALA A 50 -13.73 6.30 -18.67
CA ALA A 50 -12.29 6.18 -18.90
C ALA A 50 -11.49 6.07 -17.58
N GLY A 51 -12.01 6.64 -16.48
CA GLY A 51 -11.35 6.61 -15.18
C GLY A 51 -11.14 5.18 -14.64
N GLU A 52 -12.15 4.33 -14.78
CA GLU A 52 -12.08 2.93 -14.34
C GLU A 52 -11.02 2.14 -15.12
N SER A 53 -10.98 2.35 -16.45
CA SER A 53 -10.00 1.73 -17.35
C SER A 53 -8.57 2.13 -17.00
N LEU A 54 -8.34 3.41 -16.71
CA LEU A 54 -7.01 3.91 -16.32
C LEU A 54 -6.56 3.37 -14.96
N LEU A 55 -7.47 3.22 -13.99
CA LEU A 55 -7.15 2.60 -12.70
C LEU A 55 -6.80 1.12 -12.87
N ALA A 56 -7.51 0.40 -13.74
CA ALA A 56 -7.18 -0.99 -14.08
C ALA A 56 -5.81 -1.10 -14.79
N GLU A 57 -5.48 -0.17 -15.69
CA GLU A 57 -4.18 -0.11 -16.35
C GLU A 57 -3.05 0.20 -15.35
N ALA A 58 -3.29 1.15 -14.42
CA ALA A 58 -2.36 1.47 -13.34
C ALA A 58 -2.03 0.22 -12.50
N ARG A 59 -3.05 -0.58 -12.18
CA ARG A 59 -2.89 -1.85 -11.43
C ARG A 59 -1.98 -2.82 -12.18
N SER A 60 -2.22 -3.03 -13.47
CA SER A 60 -1.40 -3.91 -14.32
C SER A 60 0.06 -3.47 -14.40
N VAL A 61 0.29 -2.16 -14.54
CA VAL A 61 1.64 -1.59 -14.58
C VAL A 61 2.35 -1.74 -13.24
N LEU A 62 1.69 -1.43 -12.13
CA LEU A 62 2.29 -1.53 -10.79
C LEU A 62 2.49 -2.98 -10.34
N ALA A 63 1.73 -3.95 -10.85
CA ALA A 63 1.96 -5.37 -10.58
C ALA A 63 3.33 -5.88 -11.09
N ARG A 64 3.94 -5.16 -12.06
CA ARG A 64 5.30 -5.46 -12.55
C ARG A 64 6.40 -4.81 -11.70
N CYS A 65 6.03 -3.96 -10.72
CA CYS A 65 6.95 -3.29 -9.82
C CYS A 65 7.16 -4.13 -8.54
N PRO A 66 8.40 -4.48 -8.17
CA PRO A 66 8.67 -5.24 -6.93
C PRO A 66 8.23 -4.53 -5.65
N ASP A 67 8.31 -3.20 -5.63
CA ASP A 67 7.80 -2.35 -4.55
C ASP A 67 7.19 -1.07 -5.12
N PRO A 68 5.84 -1.01 -5.28
CA PRO A 68 5.15 0.19 -5.74
C PRO A 68 4.99 1.25 -4.62
N GLY A 69 5.35 0.94 -3.38
CA GLY A 69 5.40 1.87 -2.25
C GLY A 69 4.17 2.78 -2.11
N VAL A 70 4.42 4.10 -2.11
CA VAL A 70 3.37 5.13 -1.99
C VAL A 70 2.36 5.07 -3.15
N VAL A 71 2.83 4.72 -4.36
CA VAL A 71 1.99 4.69 -5.57
C VAL A 71 0.96 3.56 -5.50
N GLY A 72 1.36 2.38 -5.03
CA GLY A 72 0.44 1.26 -4.80
C GLY A 72 -0.65 1.60 -3.78
N ARG A 73 -0.29 2.27 -2.68
CA ARG A 73 -1.26 2.74 -1.67
C ARG A 73 -2.20 3.81 -2.23
N TYR A 74 -1.70 4.70 -3.08
CA TYR A 74 -2.52 5.70 -3.74
C TYR A 74 -3.55 5.05 -4.67
N LEU A 75 -3.14 4.09 -5.50
CA LEU A 75 -4.04 3.35 -6.39
C LEU A 75 -5.14 2.62 -5.59
N ALA A 76 -4.78 1.89 -4.53
CA ALA A 76 -5.76 1.18 -3.71
C ALA A 76 -6.82 2.13 -3.09
N ARG A 77 -6.41 3.34 -2.70
CA ARG A 77 -7.32 4.36 -2.20
C ARG A 77 -8.22 4.93 -3.28
N ALA A 78 -7.70 5.14 -4.49
CA ALA A 78 -8.49 5.59 -5.63
C ALA A 78 -9.55 4.54 -6.03
N GLU A 79 -9.15 3.27 -6.14
CA GLU A 79 -10.07 2.17 -6.46
C GLU A 79 -11.18 2.01 -5.41
N SER A 80 -10.85 2.15 -4.12
CA SER A 80 -11.83 2.09 -3.02
C SER A 80 -12.85 3.24 -3.09
N ARG A 81 -12.43 4.43 -3.54
CA ARG A 81 -13.30 5.61 -3.67
C ARG A 81 -14.37 5.41 -4.73
N HIS A 82 -14.01 4.68 -5.79
CA HIS A 82 -14.86 4.51 -6.98
C HIS A 82 -15.56 3.15 -7.03
N GLY A 83 -15.46 2.34 -5.96
CA GLY A 83 -16.11 1.02 -5.90
C GLY A 83 -15.51 -0.02 -6.86
N LEU A 84 -14.30 0.24 -7.38
CA LEU A 84 -13.61 -0.58 -8.39
C LEU A 84 -12.82 -1.74 -7.79
N THR A 85 -13.13 -2.09 -6.54
CA THR A 85 -12.66 -3.29 -5.87
C THR A 85 -13.36 -4.52 -6.47
N GLY A 86 -13.12 -4.77 -7.76
CA GLY A 86 -13.56 -5.93 -8.51
C GLY A 86 -12.41 -6.93 -8.70
N ALA A 87 -12.56 -8.11 -8.08
CA ALA A 87 -11.94 -9.38 -8.44
C ALA A 87 -10.40 -9.52 -8.49
N THR A 88 -9.65 -8.57 -7.94
CA THR A 88 -8.34 -8.89 -7.34
C THR A 88 -8.28 -8.20 -5.99
N ALA A 89 -8.90 -8.83 -5.00
CA ALA A 89 -8.28 -8.79 -3.69
C ALA A 89 -6.84 -9.25 -3.92
N SER A 90 -5.91 -8.30 -4.05
CA SER A 90 -4.56 -8.52 -3.58
C SER A 90 -4.76 -8.79 -2.10
N ARG A 91 -5.01 -10.08 -1.81
CA ARG A 91 -5.07 -10.60 -0.47
C ARG A 91 -3.80 -10.05 0.17
N PRO A 92 -3.92 -9.22 1.23
CA PRO A 92 -2.74 -8.69 1.91
C PRO A 92 -1.79 -9.87 2.09
N PRO A 93 -0.51 -9.79 1.65
CA PRO A 93 0.34 -10.95 1.37
C PRO A 93 0.07 -11.96 2.45
N ALA A 94 -0.67 -13.01 2.08
CA ALA A 94 -1.29 -13.86 3.08
C ALA A 94 -0.13 -14.35 3.91
N LEU A 95 -0.12 -14.01 5.20
CA LEU A 95 0.92 -14.48 6.11
C LEU A 95 1.16 -15.94 5.76
N THR A 96 2.42 -16.29 5.43
CA THR A 96 2.74 -17.68 5.05
C THR A 96 2.27 -18.63 6.14
N GLU A 97 2.19 -18.12 7.37
CA GLU A 97 1.59 -18.73 8.53
C GLU A 97 0.99 -17.65 9.45
N GLN A 98 -0.23 -17.86 9.97
CA GLN A 98 -0.84 -16.89 10.89
C GLN A 98 0.06 -16.64 12.12
N LEU A 99 0.11 -15.40 12.57
CA LEU A 99 0.79 -15.05 13.82
C LEU A 99 -0.05 -15.55 14.99
N THR A 100 0.62 -16.19 15.94
CA THR A 100 0.04 -16.59 17.22
C THR A 100 -0.23 -15.36 18.09
N GLU A 101 -1.11 -15.47 19.08
CA GLU A 101 -1.41 -14.36 20.00
C GLU A 101 -0.16 -13.80 20.69
N ARG A 102 0.79 -14.67 21.05
CA ARG A 102 2.06 -14.27 21.68
C ARG A 102 2.98 -13.53 20.72
N GLU A 103 3.05 -13.96 19.48
CA GLU A 103 3.80 -13.25 18.43
C GLU A 103 3.17 -11.89 18.14
N LEU A 104 1.83 -11.82 18.14
CA LEU A 104 1.10 -10.58 17.89
C LEU A 104 1.25 -9.60 19.05
N ALA A 105 1.28 -10.08 20.30
CA ALA A 105 1.62 -9.26 21.46
C ALA A 105 3.02 -8.64 21.33
N VAL A 106 4.04 -9.45 20.99
CA VAL A 106 5.40 -8.94 20.73
C VAL A 106 5.40 -7.93 19.58
N LEU A 107 4.68 -8.21 18.49
CA LEU A 107 4.57 -7.33 17.32
C LEU A 107 4.03 -5.94 17.67
N ARG A 108 3.04 -5.85 18.56
CA ARG A 108 2.47 -4.57 19.03
C ARG A 108 3.48 -3.67 19.75
N HIS A 109 4.51 -4.24 20.36
CA HIS A 109 5.56 -3.47 21.03
C HIS A 109 6.75 -3.13 20.10
N LEU A 110 6.86 -3.75 18.91
CA LEU A 110 7.96 -3.43 17.99
C LEU A 110 7.97 -1.99 17.44
N PRO A 111 6.83 -1.30 17.22
CA PRO A 111 6.81 0.09 16.78
C PRO A 111 7.30 1.10 17.82
N THR A 112 7.38 0.72 19.10
CA THR A 112 7.82 1.62 20.17
C THR A 112 9.34 1.72 20.22
N THR A 113 9.87 2.67 21.00
CA THR A 113 11.31 2.82 21.26
C THR A 113 11.87 1.78 22.25
N MET A 114 11.05 0.82 22.71
CA MET A 114 11.45 -0.20 23.67
C MET A 114 12.51 -1.14 23.10
N SER A 115 13.51 -1.45 23.91
CA SER A 115 14.48 -2.51 23.58
C SER A 115 13.85 -3.89 23.73
N LEU A 116 14.47 -4.93 23.16
CA LEU A 116 13.99 -6.30 23.35
C LEU A 116 13.99 -6.74 24.83
N ARG A 117 14.83 -6.11 25.67
CA ARG A 117 14.85 -6.36 27.11
C ARG A 117 13.64 -5.73 27.79
N ASP A 118 13.27 -4.52 27.40
CA ASP A 118 12.09 -3.83 27.96
C ASP A 118 10.80 -4.54 27.53
N ILE A 119 10.72 -5.02 26.28
CA ILE A 119 9.60 -5.83 25.80
C ILE A 119 9.50 -7.15 26.58
N ALA A 120 10.64 -7.76 26.92
CA ALA A 120 10.67 -8.98 27.71
C ALA A 120 10.13 -8.74 29.13
N SER A 121 10.52 -7.63 29.76
CA SER A 121 10.00 -7.20 31.05
C SER A 121 8.50 -6.92 31.02
N GLU A 122 8.02 -6.20 30.01
CA GLU A 122 6.59 -5.86 29.85
C GLU A 122 5.72 -7.11 29.68
N LEU A 123 6.21 -8.10 28.93
CA LEU A 123 5.49 -9.35 28.65
C LEU A 123 5.77 -10.45 29.69
N TYR A 124 6.52 -10.17 30.75
CA TYR A 124 6.93 -11.13 31.79
C TYR A 124 7.57 -12.41 31.23
N VAL A 125 8.43 -12.27 30.22
CA VAL A 125 9.14 -13.39 29.56
C VAL A 125 10.64 -13.14 29.51
N SER A 126 11.43 -14.17 29.17
CA SER A 126 12.87 -14.01 28.99
C SER A 126 13.21 -13.27 27.69
N LEU A 127 14.36 -12.59 27.67
CA LEU A 127 14.90 -11.97 26.44
C LEU A 127 15.07 -12.99 25.30
N ASN A 128 15.44 -14.23 25.62
CA ASN A 128 15.58 -15.30 24.62
C ASN A 128 14.23 -15.66 24.00
N THR A 129 13.16 -15.69 24.80
CA THR A 129 11.79 -15.93 24.33
C THR A 129 11.36 -14.85 23.34
N VAL A 130 11.58 -13.57 23.67
CA VAL A 130 11.27 -12.45 22.75
C VAL A 130 12.08 -12.56 21.45
N LYS A 131 13.38 -12.86 21.53
CA LYS A 131 14.22 -13.06 20.33
C LYS A 131 13.69 -14.18 19.43
N THR A 132 13.25 -15.29 20.03
CA THR A 132 12.63 -16.40 19.29
C THR A 132 11.33 -15.97 18.63
N HIS A 133 10.45 -15.26 19.33
CA HIS A 133 9.23 -14.70 18.74
C HIS A 133 9.53 -13.71 17.61
N CYS A 134 10.50 -12.80 17.76
CA CYS A 134 10.90 -11.90 16.69
C CYS A 134 11.38 -12.65 15.44
N ARG A 135 12.19 -13.71 15.60
CA ARG A 135 12.62 -14.54 14.46
C ARG A 135 11.45 -15.23 13.76
N ALA A 136 10.50 -15.76 14.54
CA ALA A 136 9.30 -16.38 13.98
C ALA A 136 8.43 -15.35 13.25
N ILE A 137 8.20 -14.17 13.83
CA ILE A 137 7.49 -13.04 13.22
C ILE A 137 8.15 -12.64 11.91
N TYR A 138 9.46 -12.41 11.90
CA TYR A 138 10.19 -11.98 10.71
C TYR A 138 10.10 -13.02 9.59
N ARG A 139 10.25 -14.31 9.94
CA ARG A 139 10.08 -15.41 9.00
C ARG A 139 8.65 -15.48 8.44
N LYS A 140 7.63 -15.34 9.29
CA LYS A 140 6.21 -15.40 8.90
C LYS A 140 5.75 -14.19 8.07
N LEU A 141 6.37 -13.03 8.30
CA LEU A 141 6.16 -11.80 7.53
C LEU A 141 7.05 -11.70 6.28
N GLY A 142 8.03 -12.58 6.11
CA GLY A 142 8.97 -12.56 4.98
C GLY A 142 9.96 -11.39 5.01
N VAL A 143 10.31 -10.88 6.20
CA VAL A 143 11.15 -9.68 6.37
C VAL A 143 12.45 -9.99 7.12
N GLY A 144 13.47 -9.13 6.96
CA GLY A 144 14.78 -9.31 7.59
C GLY A 144 15.01 -8.46 8.85
N ASP A 145 14.23 -7.40 9.07
CA ASP A 145 14.50 -6.42 10.11
C ASP A 145 13.24 -5.90 10.83
N ARG A 146 13.46 -5.22 11.97
CA ARG A 146 12.40 -4.68 12.84
C ARG A 146 11.53 -3.66 12.11
N LYS A 147 12.12 -2.80 11.29
CA LYS A 147 11.40 -1.71 10.61
C LYS A 147 10.52 -2.27 9.49
N ALA A 148 11.05 -3.20 8.71
CA ALA A 148 10.34 -3.96 7.71
C ALA A 148 9.19 -4.77 8.33
N ALA A 149 9.39 -5.39 9.49
CA ALA A 149 8.32 -6.08 10.21
C ALA A 149 7.17 -5.17 10.64
N VAL A 150 7.49 -3.97 11.15
CA VAL A 150 6.46 -2.98 11.52
C VAL A 150 5.73 -2.47 10.28
N GLN A 151 6.43 -2.23 9.19
CA GLN A 151 5.80 -1.80 7.94
C GLN A 151 4.88 -2.88 7.37
N ALA A 152 5.37 -4.12 7.27
CA ALA A 152 4.59 -5.26 6.83
C ALA A 152 3.34 -5.47 7.70
N ALA A 153 3.47 -5.34 9.02
CA ALA A 153 2.33 -5.47 9.93
C ALA A 153 1.26 -4.38 9.73
N ARG A 154 1.66 -3.15 9.39
CA ARG A 154 0.72 -2.07 9.02
C ARG A 154 0.04 -2.34 7.68
N ASP A 155 0.79 -2.83 6.71
CA ASP A 155 0.26 -3.16 5.37
C ASP A 155 -0.75 -4.33 5.44
N LEU A 156 -0.59 -5.21 6.44
CA LEU A 156 -1.52 -6.30 6.77
C LEU A 156 -2.65 -5.89 7.74
N SER A 157 -2.74 -4.63 8.14
CA SER A 157 -3.72 -4.12 9.13
C SER A 157 -3.70 -4.85 10.48
N LEU A 158 -2.52 -5.31 10.91
CA LEU A 158 -2.31 -5.97 12.21
C LEU A 158 -1.96 -4.97 13.34
N LEU A 159 -1.67 -3.71 12.98
CA LEU A 159 -1.28 -2.60 13.84
C LEU A 159 -1.98 -1.30 13.44
#